data_AF-A0A7G6Z3E0-F1
#
_entry.id   AF-A0A7G6Z3E0-F1
#
_cell.length_a   1.000
_cell.length_b   1.000
_cell.length_c   1.000
_cell.angle_alpha   90.00
_cell.angle_beta   90.00
_cell.angle_gamma   90.00
#
_symmetry.space_group_name_H-M   'P 1'
#
loop_
_entity.id
_entity.type
_entity.pdbx_description
1 polymer ?
#
loop_
_entity_poly.entity_id
_entity_poly.type
_entity_poly.pdbx_seq_one_letter_code
_entity_poly.pdbx_strand_id
1 'polypeptide(L)'
;MERHARQTDLRRRSSTRVRAGRARRARPLRPDRRQDVEGVAQPRRAAPGRQGGGLRGREGRRRRRRGRRGGQVPRHARLRRREEEEVTDSTRSAGVRHGGKASKRSFFALVQDVPTLVTDLVKGELALLKYEVIGTLKAFGIGAGFLVGALVFVFAMLGVLLTGIVLLIAIWLPGWLSALIVAFVLLLVAALLAFLGYKSIKKGLPAVPEKTIASLKRDLKAIKGVGSIPRADLTDR
;
A
#
# COMPACT_ATOMS: atom_id res chain seq x y z
N MET A 1 -42.11 86.61 58.11
CA MET A 1 -42.80 85.76 57.11
C MET A 1 -42.03 84.45 57.03
N GLU A 2 -42.53 83.26 57.30
CA GLU A 2 -43.77 82.73 57.85
C GLU A 2 -43.43 81.32 58.37
N ARG A 3 -43.91 81.03 59.59
CA ARG A 3 -44.51 79.76 60.04
C ARG A 3 -43.66 78.48 59.97
N HIS A 4 -43.31 77.89 61.12
CA HIS A 4 -44.20 76.98 61.87
C HIS A 4 -44.78 75.89 60.97
N ALA A 5 -44.36 74.63 61.09
CA ALA A 5 -44.63 73.73 62.20
C ALA A 5 -45.31 72.50 61.59
N ARG A 6 -45.46 71.44 62.41
CA ARG A 6 -46.48 70.39 62.25
C ARG A 6 -46.17 69.42 61.10
N GLN A 7 -46.41 68.13 61.18
CA GLN A 7 -47.02 67.25 62.18
C GLN A 7 -46.85 65.87 61.53
N THR A 8 -46.38 64.88 62.28
CA THR A 8 -47.16 63.68 62.65
C THR A 8 -47.45 62.65 61.56
N ASP A 9 -47.55 61.44 62.10
CA ASP A 9 -48.49 60.40 61.70
C ASP A 9 -48.05 59.46 60.59
N LEU A 10 -47.65 58.25 60.98
CA LEU A 10 -48.50 57.12 61.39
C LEU A 10 -49.01 56.35 60.17
N ARG A 11 -48.73 55.04 60.24
CA ARG A 11 -49.59 53.94 59.79
C ARG A 11 -50.20 54.03 58.37
N ARG A 12 -49.71 53.16 57.49
CA ARG A 12 -50.53 52.34 56.58
C ARG A 12 -49.68 51.16 56.12
N ARG A 13 -49.91 49.93 56.59
CA ARG A 13 -50.86 48.93 56.05
C ARG A 13 -50.92 48.92 54.52
N SER A 14 -50.33 47.89 53.92
CA SER A 14 -50.97 47.12 52.85
C SER A 14 -50.17 45.86 52.54
N SER A 15 -50.81 44.73 52.85
CA SER A 15 -50.47 43.39 52.39
C SER A 15 -50.66 43.27 50.88
N THR A 16 -49.69 42.69 50.19
CA THR A 16 -49.93 42.09 48.88
C THR A 16 -49.22 40.74 48.81
N ARG A 17 -50.00 39.66 48.98
CA ARG A 17 -49.61 38.33 48.54
C ARG A 17 -49.82 38.29 47.04
N VAL A 18 -48.77 38.05 46.27
CA VAL A 18 -48.88 37.51 44.91
C VAL A 18 -48.14 36.20 44.85
N ARG A 19 -48.87 35.20 44.39
CA ARG A 19 -48.52 33.79 44.24
C ARG A 19 -48.11 33.55 42.80
N ALA A 20 -47.23 32.56 42.63
CA ALA A 20 -46.96 31.76 41.42
C ALA A 20 -45.91 32.29 40.42
N GLY A 21 -44.88 31.48 40.21
CA GLY A 21 -43.89 31.66 39.15
C GLY A 21 -42.68 30.74 39.31
N ARG A 22 -42.79 29.53 38.76
CA ARG A 22 -41.77 28.47 38.70
C ARG A 22 -40.50 28.96 37.97
N ALA A 23 -39.33 28.97 38.61
CA ALA A 23 -38.04 29.07 37.91
C ALA A 23 -36.88 28.46 38.71
N ARG A 24 -35.96 27.84 37.96
CA ARG A 24 -34.88 26.95 38.38
C ARG A 24 -33.83 27.65 39.24
N ARG A 25 -33.32 26.99 40.28
CA ARG A 25 -32.11 27.46 41.01
C ARG A 25 -30.89 27.37 40.08
N ALA A 26 -30.24 28.50 39.86
CA ALA A 26 -29.01 28.64 39.11
C ALA A 26 -27.78 28.22 39.92
N ARG A 27 -26.78 27.67 39.22
CA ARG A 27 -25.40 27.42 39.68
C ARG A 27 -24.64 28.74 39.83
N PRO A 28 -23.75 28.91 40.81
CA PRO A 28 -22.82 30.04 40.82
C PRO A 28 -21.71 29.85 39.79
N LEU A 29 -21.54 30.86 38.94
CA LEU A 29 -20.47 31.05 37.96
C LEU A 29 -19.17 31.47 38.68
N ARG A 30 -18.05 30.82 38.35
CA ARG A 30 -16.68 31.27 38.69
C ARG A 30 -16.18 32.20 37.57
N PRO A 31 -15.52 33.32 37.89
CA PRO A 31 -15.15 34.31 36.89
C PRO A 31 -13.89 33.97 36.11
N ASP A 32 -13.89 34.59 34.93
CA ASP A 32 -13.18 34.33 33.71
C ASP A 32 -11.76 34.91 33.70
N ARG A 33 -10.95 34.33 32.82
CA ARG A 33 -9.50 34.47 32.72
C ARG A 33 -9.19 34.87 31.30
N ARG A 34 -8.80 36.12 31.03
CA ARG A 34 -7.90 36.50 29.92
C ARG A 34 -7.28 37.90 30.08
N GLN A 35 -5.99 37.94 29.71
CA GLN A 35 -5.31 39.02 28.99
C GLN A 35 -4.96 40.27 29.84
N ASP A 36 -3.72 40.74 29.98
CA ASP A 36 -2.60 40.89 29.04
C ASP A 36 -1.28 41.13 29.80
N VAL A 37 -0.13 40.65 29.30
CA VAL A 37 1.12 41.44 29.32
C VAL A 37 2.18 40.86 28.38
N GLU A 38 2.64 41.74 27.49
CA GLU A 38 3.92 41.69 26.79
C GLU A 38 5.09 41.78 27.78
N GLY A 39 6.25 41.25 27.38
CA GLY A 39 7.52 41.88 27.72
C GLY A 39 8.65 40.99 28.28
N VAL A 40 9.70 40.87 27.47
CA VAL A 40 11.11 41.13 27.83
C VAL A 40 11.91 40.06 28.64
N ALA A 41 13.03 39.66 28.00
CA ALA A 41 14.35 39.30 28.55
C ALA A 41 14.61 37.94 29.26
N GLN A 42 15.53 37.17 28.64
CA GLN A 42 16.55 36.32 29.28
C GLN A 42 17.38 37.13 30.32
N PRO A 43 18.11 36.56 31.33
CA PRO A 43 18.96 35.36 31.18
C PRO A 43 19.26 34.50 32.45
N ARG A 44 19.98 33.38 32.21
CA ARG A 44 21.05 32.77 33.03
C ARG A 44 20.77 32.06 34.38
N ARG A 45 21.42 30.87 34.44
CA ARG A 45 22.13 30.21 35.57
C ARG A 45 21.31 29.57 36.69
N ALA A 46 21.46 28.24 36.80
CA ALA A 46 22.21 27.56 37.87
C ALA A 46 21.56 26.21 38.22
N ALA A 47 22.31 25.13 38.03
CA ALA A 47 22.10 23.88 38.79
C ALA A 47 22.47 24.13 40.27
N PRO A 48 21.83 23.46 41.24
CA PRO A 48 22.49 22.28 41.84
C PRO A 48 21.54 21.20 42.42
N GLY A 49 22.12 20.02 42.73
CA GLY A 49 21.69 19.07 43.80
C GLY A 49 20.45 18.21 43.50
N ARG A 50 20.51 16.93 43.14
CA ARG A 50 21.09 15.73 43.81
C ARG A 50 20.40 15.31 45.11
N GLN A 51 19.50 14.32 45.02
CA GLN A 51 19.18 13.21 45.95
C GLN A 51 17.77 12.68 45.58
N GLY A 52 17.43 11.40 45.46
CA GLY A 52 18.08 10.11 45.71
C GLY A 52 17.02 9.02 45.47
N GLY A 53 17.44 7.76 45.32
CA GLY A 53 16.57 6.58 45.13
C GLY A 53 16.79 5.94 43.75
N GLY A 54 17.69 4.97 43.60
CA GLY A 54 17.51 3.60 44.06
C GLY A 54 16.77 2.85 42.94
N LEU A 55 17.44 2.13 42.04
CA LEU A 55 17.70 0.70 42.19
C LEU A 55 18.92 0.28 41.33
N ARG A 56 19.93 -0.26 42.00
CA ARG A 56 21.06 -1.01 41.40
C ARG A 56 21.04 -2.43 41.96
N GLY A 57 20.99 -3.42 41.08
CA GLY A 57 21.62 -4.74 41.20
C GLY A 57 22.05 -5.11 39.77
N ARG A 58 23.33 -5.28 39.37
CA ARG A 58 24.39 -6.17 39.87
C ARG A 58 23.83 -7.57 40.16
N GLU A 59 24.30 -8.68 39.60
CA GLU A 59 25.64 -9.04 39.12
C GLU A 59 25.58 -10.45 38.49
N GLY A 60 26.62 -10.86 37.76
CA GLY A 60 26.90 -12.29 37.47
C GLY A 60 27.09 -12.57 35.98
N ARG A 61 28.28 -12.38 35.37
CA ARG A 61 29.47 -13.25 35.47
C ARG A 61 29.16 -14.75 35.44
N ARG A 62 29.81 -15.43 34.47
CA ARG A 62 30.23 -16.86 34.37
C ARG A 62 29.68 -17.46 33.05
N ARG A 63 30.42 -18.21 32.23
CA ARG A 63 31.73 -18.86 32.36
C ARG A 63 32.23 -19.22 30.96
N ARG A 64 33.55 -19.10 30.78
CA ARG A 64 34.32 -19.88 29.80
C ARG A 64 34.12 -21.37 30.05
N ARG A 65 33.91 -22.16 28.99
CA ARG A 65 34.36 -23.56 28.91
C ARG A 65 34.63 -23.93 27.45
N ARG A 66 35.91 -23.80 27.10
CA ARG A 66 36.53 -24.36 25.90
C ARG A 66 37.30 -25.60 26.41
N GLY A 67 36.96 -26.80 25.94
CA GLY A 67 37.62 -28.02 26.38
C GLY A 67 36.92 -29.33 26.02
N ARG A 68 37.19 -29.79 24.78
CA ARG A 68 37.69 -31.14 24.43
C ARG A 68 36.92 -32.38 24.94
N ARG A 69 36.25 -33.06 24.01
CA ARG A 69 36.10 -34.53 23.80
C ARG A 69 35.44 -34.65 22.41
N GLY A 70 36.04 -35.24 21.38
CA GLY A 70 36.63 -36.57 21.35
C GLY A 70 35.54 -37.54 20.89
N GLY A 71 35.47 -37.88 19.60
CA GLY A 71 34.53 -38.89 19.12
C GLY A 71 34.13 -38.79 17.65
N GLN A 72 34.88 -39.50 16.81
CA GLN A 72 34.43 -40.19 15.59
C GLN A 72 34.08 -39.37 14.34
N VAL A 73 35.05 -39.39 13.43
CA VAL A 73 34.94 -39.07 12.01
C VAL A 73 34.47 -40.35 11.29
N PRO A 74 33.33 -40.38 10.57
CA PRO A 74 33.01 -41.51 9.72
C PRO A 74 33.89 -41.48 8.46
N ARG A 75 34.91 -42.33 8.47
CA ARG A 75 35.67 -42.76 7.30
C ARG A 75 34.79 -43.68 6.45
N HIS A 76 34.15 -43.17 5.39
CA HIS A 76 33.72 -44.01 4.26
C HIS A 76 33.98 -43.32 2.92
N ALA A 77 35.22 -42.86 2.74
CA ALA A 77 35.86 -42.82 1.43
C ALA A 77 36.71 -44.09 1.30
N ARG A 78 36.07 -45.21 0.93
CA ARG A 78 36.69 -46.49 0.50
C ARG A 78 35.63 -47.59 0.29
N LEU A 79 34.65 -47.39 -0.59
CA LEU A 79 33.87 -48.48 -1.20
C LEU A 79 33.35 -48.01 -2.57
N ARG A 80 34.26 -47.56 -3.43
CA ARG A 80 33.99 -47.30 -4.86
C ARG A 80 34.95 -48.08 -5.76
N ARG A 81 35.44 -49.22 -5.26
CA ARG A 81 36.45 -50.06 -5.93
C ARG A 81 36.38 -51.52 -5.43
N ARG A 82 35.18 -52.12 -5.41
CA ARG A 82 35.02 -53.58 -5.24
C ARG A 82 33.61 -54.15 -5.50
N GLU A 83 32.88 -53.65 -6.49
CA GLU A 83 31.64 -54.30 -6.99
C GLU A 83 31.59 -54.26 -8.53
N GLU A 84 32.74 -54.51 -9.17
CA GLU A 84 32.81 -54.83 -10.60
C GLU A 84 33.07 -56.33 -10.85
N GLU A 85 33.14 -57.18 -9.83
CA GLU A 85 33.33 -58.63 -10.02
C GLU A 85 32.68 -59.43 -8.89
N GLU A 86 31.36 -59.62 -8.93
CA GLU A 86 30.73 -60.88 -8.54
C GLU A 86 29.27 -60.87 -9.03
N VAL A 87 28.77 -62.04 -9.42
CA VAL A 87 27.42 -62.29 -9.94
C VAL A 87 27.27 -62.05 -11.46
N THR A 88 28.12 -62.71 -12.23
CA THR A 88 27.56 -63.58 -13.27
C THR A 88 26.77 -64.71 -12.61
N ASP A 89 25.65 -65.06 -13.22
CA ASP A 89 24.78 -66.21 -12.93
C ASP A 89 23.50 -65.92 -12.14
N SER A 90 22.48 -65.48 -12.88
CA SER A 90 21.11 -65.97 -12.68
C SER A 90 20.33 -65.78 -13.98
N THR A 91 20.83 -66.42 -15.03
CA THR A 91 19.99 -66.86 -16.14
C THR A 91 19.15 -68.03 -15.63
N ARG A 92 18.06 -67.77 -14.89
CA ARG A 92 17.04 -68.78 -14.67
C ARG A 92 15.66 -68.17 -14.39
N SER A 93 14.91 -68.07 -15.48
CA SER A 93 13.54 -68.58 -15.59
C SER A 93 12.58 -68.26 -14.45
N ALA A 94 11.83 -67.17 -14.63
CA ALA A 94 10.43 -67.12 -14.22
C ALA A 94 9.64 -66.57 -15.40
N GLY A 95 9.09 -67.48 -16.21
CA GLY A 95 8.27 -67.15 -17.36
C GLY A 95 7.04 -66.34 -16.96
N VAL A 96 7.05 -65.05 -17.30
CA VAL A 96 5.82 -64.25 -17.36
C VAL A 96 5.22 -64.48 -18.73
N ARG A 97 4.29 -65.44 -18.81
CA ARG A 97 3.38 -65.59 -19.95
C ARG A 97 2.59 -64.28 -20.10
N HIS A 98 2.89 -63.49 -21.12
CA HIS A 98 1.99 -62.45 -21.63
C HIS A 98 1.56 -62.82 -23.04
N GLY A 99 0.55 -63.70 -23.09
CA GLY A 99 -0.13 -64.05 -24.33
C GLY A 99 -0.88 -62.85 -24.90
N GLY A 100 -0.48 -62.39 -26.08
CA GLY A 100 -1.31 -61.93 -27.21
C GLY A 100 -2.28 -60.74 -27.05
N LYS A 101 -2.62 -60.29 -25.84
CA LYS A 101 -3.54 -59.17 -25.57
C LYS A 101 -2.92 -58.05 -24.72
N ALA A 102 -1.75 -58.30 -24.11
CA ALA A 102 -1.05 -57.33 -23.26
C ALA A 102 -0.36 -56.21 -24.04
N SER A 103 0.13 -56.46 -25.27
CA SER A 103 0.79 -55.45 -26.11
C SER A 103 -0.16 -54.33 -26.56
N LYS A 104 -1.43 -54.65 -26.84
CA LYS A 104 -2.44 -53.62 -27.13
C LYS A 104 -2.80 -52.83 -25.87
N ARG A 105 -2.82 -53.48 -24.70
CA ARG A 105 -3.12 -52.84 -23.41
C ARG A 105 -1.97 -51.96 -22.90
N SER A 106 -0.72 -52.30 -23.20
CA SER A 106 0.47 -51.48 -22.87
C SER A 106 0.64 -50.30 -23.83
N PHE A 107 0.36 -50.46 -25.13
CA PHE A 107 0.31 -49.32 -26.06
C PHE A 107 -0.81 -48.34 -25.69
N PHE A 108 -2.01 -48.85 -25.36
CA PHE A 108 -3.11 -48.02 -24.87
C PHE A 108 -2.78 -47.35 -23.53
N ALA A 109 -2.03 -48.03 -22.65
CA ALA A 109 -1.59 -47.45 -21.37
C ALA A 109 -0.58 -46.31 -21.57
N LEU A 110 0.41 -46.44 -22.46
CA LEU A 110 1.33 -45.33 -22.77
C LEU A 110 0.58 -44.13 -23.36
N VAL A 111 -0.37 -44.37 -24.27
CA VAL A 111 -1.21 -43.30 -24.83
C VAL A 111 -2.09 -42.65 -23.75
N GLN A 112 -2.51 -43.41 -22.75
CA GLN A 112 -3.30 -42.91 -21.62
C GLN A 112 -2.47 -42.11 -20.61
N ASP A 113 -1.17 -42.35 -20.51
CA ASP A 113 -0.26 -41.69 -19.55
C ASP A 113 0.42 -40.42 -20.09
N VAL A 114 0.59 -40.29 -21.42
CA VAL A 114 1.13 -39.07 -22.07
C VAL A 114 0.41 -37.78 -21.65
N PRO A 115 -0.93 -37.71 -21.57
CA PRO A 115 -1.64 -36.52 -21.09
C PRO A 115 -1.22 -36.11 -19.68
N THR A 116 -1.01 -37.08 -18.80
CA THR A 116 -0.60 -36.86 -17.41
C THR A 116 0.78 -36.22 -17.34
N LEU A 117 1.76 -36.75 -18.09
CA LEU A 117 3.11 -36.21 -18.17
C LEU A 117 3.13 -34.78 -18.74
N VAL A 118 2.33 -34.52 -19.78
CA VAL A 118 2.19 -33.17 -20.35
C VAL A 118 1.58 -32.22 -19.31
N THR A 119 0.53 -32.65 -18.59
CA THR A 119 -0.07 -31.81 -17.55
C THR A 119 0.89 -31.53 -16.40
N ASP A 120 1.74 -32.48 -16.02
CA ASP A 120 2.68 -32.29 -14.90
C ASP A 120 3.86 -31.40 -15.28
N LEU A 121 4.35 -31.47 -16.54
CA LEU A 121 5.34 -30.54 -17.06
C LEU A 121 4.79 -29.11 -17.13
N VAL A 122 3.57 -28.95 -17.67
CA VAL A 122 2.89 -27.65 -17.71
C VAL A 122 2.65 -27.10 -16.31
N LYS A 123 2.21 -27.93 -15.34
CA LYS A 123 2.07 -27.49 -13.94
C LYS A 123 3.42 -27.05 -13.35
N GLY A 124 4.51 -27.72 -13.69
CA GLY A 124 5.87 -27.37 -13.25
C GLY A 124 6.30 -26.01 -13.77
N GLU A 125 6.17 -25.78 -15.09
CA GLU A 125 6.49 -24.48 -15.70
C GLU A 125 5.57 -23.37 -15.19
N LEU A 126 4.29 -23.67 -15.01
CA LEU A 126 3.32 -22.70 -14.49
C LEU A 126 3.60 -22.36 -13.02
N ALA A 127 4.06 -23.31 -12.22
CA ALA A 127 4.46 -23.05 -10.84
C ALA A 127 5.67 -22.11 -10.80
N LEU A 128 6.68 -22.37 -11.63
CA LEU A 128 7.87 -21.51 -11.74
C LEU A 128 7.50 -20.10 -12.21
N LEU A 129 6.69 -19.99 -13.26
CA LEU A 129 6.19 -18.72 -13.79
C LEU A 129 5.38 -17.98 -12.74
N LYS A 130 4.52 -18.67 -11.98
CA LYS A 130 3.78 -18.05 -10.87
C LYS A 130 4.71 -17.44 -9.84
N TYR A 131 5.78 -18.13 -9.42
CA TYR A 131 6.72 -17.58 -8.44
C TYR A 131 7.43 -16.33 -8.95
N GLU A 132 7.90 -16.35 -10.20
CA GLU A 132 8.59 -15.21 -10.81
C GLU A 132 7.66 -14.02 -11.07
N VAL A 133 6.45 -14.30 -11.57
CA VAL A 133 5.43 -13.28 -11.84
C VAL A 133 4.95 -12.67 -10.53
N ILE A 134 4.66 -13.45 -9.48
CA ILE A 134 4.19 -12.89 -8.19
C ILE A 134 5.27 -11.99 -7.57
N GLY A 135 6.54 -12.38 -7.63
CA GLY A 135 7.66 -11.56 -7.15
C GLY A 135 7.75 -10.23 -7.89
N THR A 136 7.75 -10.29 -9.22
CA THR A 136 7.81 -9.11 -10.10
C THR A 136 6.59 -8.21 -9.91
N LEU A 137 5.40 -8.81 -9.83
CA LEU A 137 4.13 -8.09 -9.68
C LEU A 137 4.02 -7.41 -8.31
N LYS A 138 4.55 -8.03 -7.25
CA LYS A 138 4.60 -7.43 -5.91
C LYS A 138 5.55 -6.24 -5.87
N ALA A 139 6.75 -6.36 -6.45
CA ALA A 139 7.70 -5.26 -6.52
C ALA A 139 7.15 -4.09 -7.35
N PHE A 140 6.58 -4.40 -8.52
CA PHE A 140 5.93 -3.42 -9.38
C PHE A 140 4.71 -2.79 -8.69
N GLY A 141 3.89 -3.58 -8.00
CA GLY A 141 2.72 -3.12 -7.26
C GLY A 141 3.07 -2.18 -6.11
N ILE A 142 4.14 -2.46 -5.37
CA ILE A 142 4.65 -1.57 -4.32
C ILE A 142 5.15 -0.27 -4.94
N GLY A 143 5.91 -0.33 -6.04
CA GLY A 143 6.39 0.86 -6.76
C GLY A 143 5.24 1.72 -7.29
N ALA A 144 4.26 1.10 -7.94
CA ALA A 144 3.04 1.77 -8.40
C ALA A 144 2.24 2.38 -7.24
N GLY A 145 2.14 1.67 -6.11
CA GLY A 145 1.51 2.16 -4.89
C GLY A 145 2.19 3.41 -4.34
N PHE A 146 3.52 3.44 -4.28
CA PHE A 146 4.27 4.64 -3.91
C PHE A 146 4.09 5.78 -4.91
N LEU A 147 4.00 5.48 -6.21
CA LEU A 147 3.76 6.49 -7.23
C LEU A 147 2.39 7.15 -7.08
N VAL A 148 1.34 6.34 -6.84
CA VAL A 148 -0.01 6.85 -6.54
C VAL A 148 -0.01 7.65 -5.25
N GLY A 149 0.63 7.14 -4.19
CA GLY A 149 0.78 7.85 -2.92
C GLY A 149 1.47 9.21 -3.10
N ALA A 150 2.62 9.24 -3.79
CA ALA A 150 3.35 10.46 -4.10
C ALA A 150 2.49 11.43 -4.92
N LEU A 151 1.72 10.96 -5.90
CA LEU A 151 0.84 11.79 -6.71
C LEU A 151 -0.26 12.46 -5.86
N VAL A 152 -0.82 11.75 -4.87
CA VAL A 152 -1.79 12.33 -3.92
C VAL A 152 -1.14 13.43 -3.08
N PHE A 153 0.09 13.22 -2.59
CA PHE A 153 0.81 14.25 -1.84
C PHE A 153 1.17 15.46 -2.70
N VAL A 154 1.63 15.25 -3.93
CA VAL A 154 1.90 16.34 -4.88
C VAL A 154 0.63 17.12 -5.19
N PHE A 155 -0.50 16.44 -5.39
CA PHE A 155 -1.79 17.08 -5.60
C PHE A 155 -2.23 17.91 -4.39
N ALA A 156 -2.10 17.38 -3.17
CA ALA A 156 -2.40 18.13 -1.95
C ALA A 156 -1.47 19.35 -1.77
N MET A 157 -0.17 19.18 -2.02
CA MET A 157 0.84 20.23 -1.96
C MET A 157 0.57 21.34 -2.98
N LEU A 158 0.12 20.98 -4.19
CA LEU A 158 -0.32 21.94 -5.20
C LEU A 158 -1.46 22.81 -4.67
N GLY A 159 -2.47 22.23 -4.00
CA GLY A 159 -3.55 23.00 -3.38
C GLY A 159 -3.06 24.00 -2.32
N VAL A 160 -2.11 23.59 -1.47
CA VAL A 160 -1.48 24.49 -0.48
C VAL A 160 -0.70 25.62 -1.17
N LEU A 161 0.06 25.30 -2.21
CA LEU A 161 0.83 26.28 -2.97
C LEU A 161 -0.08 27.30 -3.67
N LEU A 162 -1.16 26.83 -4.31
CA LEU A 162 -2.15 27.71 -4.93
C LEU A 162 -2.82 28.63 -3.90
N THR A 163 -3.18 28.10 -2.74
CA THR A 163 -3.72 28.91 -1.64
C THR A 163 -2.71 29.97 -1.20
N GLY A 164 -1.43 29.61 -1.09
CA GLY A 164 -0.34 30.54 -0.79
C GLY A 164 -0.20 31.66 -1.83
N ILE A 165 -0.29 31.34 -3.12
CA ILE A 165 -0.26 32.33 -4.21
C ILE A 165 -1.47 33.28 -4.12
N VAL A 166 -2.67 32.73 -3.88
CA VAL A 166 -3.88 33.54 -3.71
C VAL A 166 -3.72 34.49 -2.52
N LEU A 167 -3.23 34.01 -1.38
CA LEU A 167 -2.96 34.83 -0.20
C LEU A 167 -1.89 35.90 -0.46
N LEU A 168 -0.84 35.56 -1.20
CA LEU A 168 0.22 36.49 -1.56
C LEU A 168 -0.31 37.65 -2.42
N ILE A 169 -1.15 37.36 -3.40
CA ILE A 169 -1.80 38.38 -4.24
C ILE A 169 -2.84 39.16 -3.43
N ALA A 170 -3.53 38.51 -2.50
CA ALA A 170 -4.53 39.13 -1.64
C ALA A 170 -3.98 40.21 -0.69
N ILE A 171 -2.66 40.37 -0.59
CA ILE A 171 -2.03 41.52 0.09
C ILE A 171 -2.36 42.83 -0.63
N TRP A 172 -2.56 42.80 -1.96
CA TRP A 172 -2.78 43.98 -2.79
C TRP A 172 -4.24 44.15 -3.25
N LEU A 173 -5.03 43.07 -3.31
CA LEU A 173 -6.42 43.05 -3.80
C LEU A 173 -7.33 42.18 -2.92
N PRO A 174 -8.67 42.28 -3.01
CA PRO A 174 -9.57 41.39 -2.30
C PRO A 174 -9.34 39.92 -2.62
N GLY A 175 -9.40 39.04 -1.61
CA GLY A 175 -9.09 37.61 -1.77
C GLY A 175 -9.92 36.88 -2.83
N TRP A 176 -11.18 37.29 -3.06
CA TRP A 176 -12.02 36.71 -4.11
C TRP A 176 -11.50 37.02 -5.52
N LEU A 177 -10.95 38.22 -5.74
CA LEU A 177 -10.40 38.63 -7.03
C LEU A 177 -9.05 37.95 -7.28
N SER A 178 -8.22 37.83 -6.24
CA SER A 178 -6.98 37.06 -6.28
C SER A 178 -7.23 35.59 -6.67
N ALA A 179 -8.24 34.96 -6.08
CA ALA A 179 -8.62 33.59 -6.43
C ALA A 179 -9.05 33.46 -7.90
N LEU A 180 -9.83 34.42 -8.42
CA LEU A 180 -10.26 34.41 -9.83
C LEU A 180 -9.09 34.58 -10.80
N ILE A 181 -8.13 35.47 -10.50
CA ILE A 181 -6.94 35.67 -11.34
C ILE A 181 -6.11 34.38 -11.39
N VAL A 182 -5.85 33.77 -10.24
CA VAL A 182 -5.09 32.51 -10.19
C VAL A 182 -5.85 31.40 -10.93
N ALA A 183 -7.17 31.28 -10.74
CA ALA A 183 -7.98 30.30 -11.45
C ALA A 183 -7.93 30.50 -12.98
N PHE A 184 -7.97 31.75 -13.45
CA PHE A 184 -7.87 32.06 -14.88
C PHE A 184 -6.50 31.66 -15.45
N VAL A 185 -5.40 31.96 -14.74
CA VAL A 185 -4.05 31.54 -15.14
C VAL A 185 -3.95 30.01 -15.20
N LEU A 186 -4.49 29.29 -14.21
CA LEU A 186 -4.51 27.83 -14.24
C LEU A 186 -5.35 27.27 -15.39
N LEU A 187 -6.46 27.90 -15.73
CA LEU A 187 -7.29 27.49 -16.86
C LEU A 187 -6.51 27.60 -18.18
N LEU A 188 -5.73 28.66 -18.37
CA LEU A 188 -4.89 28.81 -19.56
C LEU A 188 -3.81 27.73 -19.63
N VAL A 189 -3.14 27.44 -18.51
CA VAL A 189 -2.15 26.36 -18.43
C VAL A 189 -2.81 25.01 -18.71
N ALA A 190 -3.97 24.73 -18.12
CA ALA A 190 -4.72 23.50 -18.34
C ALA A 190 -5.16 23.35 -19.79
N ALA A 191 -5.65 24.42 -20.42
CA ALA A 191 -6.01 24.42 -21.84
C ALA A 191 -4.79 24.15 -22.74
N LEU A 192 -3.64 24.75 -22.42
CA LEU A 192 -2.39 24.51 -23.15
C LEU A 192 -1.92 23.05 -23.00
N LEU A 193 -1.92 22.52 -21.78
CA LEU A 193 -1.54 21.12 -21.52
C LEU A 193 -2.51 20.14 -22.18
N ALA A 194 -3.82 20.41 -22.11
CA ALA A 194 -4.84 19.61 -22.80
C ALA A 194 -4.65 19.65 -24.31
N PHE A 195 -4.32 20.82 -24.87
CA PHE A 195 -4.04 20.97 -26.29
C PHE A 195 -2.76 20.24 -26.71
N LEU A 196 -1.69 20.32 -25.91
CA LEU A 196 -0.45 19.57 -26.15
C LEU A 196 -0.69 18.06 -26.04
N GLY A 197 -1.44 17.61 -25.03
CA GLY A 197 -1.84 16.21 -24.87
C GLY A 197 -2.66 15.73 -26.05
N TYR A 198 -3.68 16.49 -26.45
CA TYR A 198 -4.49 16.21 -27.62
C TYR A 198 -3.64 16.15 -28.90
N LYS A 199 -2.70 17.09 -29.07
CA LYS A 199 -1.78 17.10 -30.21
C LYS A 199 -0.83 15.91 -30.19
N SER A 200 -0.34 15.48 -29.03
CA SER A 200 0.52 14.30 -28.88
C SER A 200 -0.23 13.01 -29.17
N ILE A 201 -1.49 12.89 -28.73
CA ILE A 201 -2.36 11.76 -29.07
C ILE A 201 -2.66 11.76 -30.58
N LYS A 202 -2.98 12.94 -31.15
CA LYS A 202 -3.32 13.11 -32.56
C LYS A 202 -2.12 12.93 -33.50
N LYS A 203 -0.91 13.29 -33.06
CA LYS A 203 0.35 13.07 -33.80
C LYS A 203 0.84 11.62 -33.75
N GLY A 204 0.12 10.76 -33.04
CA GLY A 204 0.56 9.41 -32.74
C GLY A 204 1.63 9.46 -31.66
N LEU A 205 1.35 8.79 -30.55
CA LEU A 205 2.41 8.35 -29.65
C LEU A 205 3.54 7.73 -30.50
N PRO A 206 4.82 7.93 -30.16
CA PRO A 206 5.96 7.40 -30.93
C PRO A 206 5.71 5.93 -31.24
N ALA A 207 5.38 5.68 -32.50
CA ALA A 207 4.95 4.41 -33.07
C ALA A 207 4.27 3.47 -32.05
N VAL A 208 2.95 3.60 -31.84
CA VAL A 208 2.21 2.37 -31.55
C VAL A 208 2.53 1.45 -32.72
N PRO A 209 3.28 0.34 -32.55
CA PRO A 209 3.82 -0.35 -33.69
C PRO A 209 2.62 -0.82 -34.50
N GLU A 210 2.45 -0.30 -35.71
CA GLU A 210 1.29 -0.64 -36.53
C GLU A 210 1.21 -2.16 -36.71
N LYS A 211 2.37 -2.81 -36.73
CA LYS A 211 2.52 -4.26 -36.69
C LYS A 211 1.89 -4.88 -35.43
N THR A 212 2.14 -4.33 -34.25
CA THR A 212 1.55 -4.82 -32.98
C THR A 212 0.04 -4.59 -32.94
N ILE A 213 -0.47 -3.43 -33.37
CA ILE A 213 -1.92 -3.21 -33.44
C ILE A 213 -2.56 -4.11 -34.49
N ALA A 214 -1.92 -4.29 -35.65
CA ALA A 214 -2.43 -5.14 -36.74
C ALA A 214 -2.43 -6.62 -36.33
N SER A 215 -1.40 -7.09 -35.63
CA SER A 215 -1.37 -8.45 -35.06
C SER A 215 -2.45 -8.61 -34.00
N LEU A 216 -2.59 -7.68 -33.04
CA LEU A 216 -3.66 -7.72 -32.05
C LEU A 216 -5.06 -7.69 -32.70
N LYS A 217 -5.26 -6.90 -33.77
CA LYS A 217 -6.52 -6.90 -34.53
C LYS A 217 -6.76 -8.22 -35.25
N ARG A 218 -5.73 -8.85 -35.82
CA ARG A 218 -5.83 -10.17 -36.45
C ARG A 218 -6.11 -11.25 -35.41
N ASP A 219 -5.46 -11.21 -34.26
CA ASP A 219 -5.63 -12.16 -33.17
C ASP A 219 -7.03 -12.03 -32.55
N LEU A 220 -7.53 -10.81 -32.34
CA LEU A 220 -8.91 -10.56 -31.92
C LEU A 220 -9.93 -11.02 -32.98
N LYS A 221 -9.62 -10.87 -34.27
CA LYS A 221 -10.49 -11.32 -35.37
C LYS A 221 -10.51 -12.84 -35.50
N ALA A 222 -9.37 -13.50 -35.23
CA ALA A 222 -9.25 -14.96 -35.19
C ALA A 222 -10.00 -15.55 -33.98
N ILE A 223 -9.87 -14.94 -32.80
CA ILE A 223 -10.61 -15.33 -31.58
C ILE A 223 -12.12 -15.11 -31.76
N LYS A 224 -12.51 -14.07 -32.51
CA LYS A 224 -13.92 -13.81 -32.85
C LYS A 224 -14.46 -14.68 -34.00
N GLY A 225 -13.67 -15.62 -34.52
CA GLY A 225 -14.13 -16.63 -35.48
C GLY A 225 -14.27 -16.14 -36.92
N VAL A 226 -13.63 -15.03 -37.31
CA VAL A 226 -13.72 -14.43 -38.67
C VAL A 226 -12.41 -14.59 -39.46
N GLY A 227 -11.57 -15.57 -39.10
CA GLY A 227 -10.32 -15.87 -39.79
C GLY A 227 -10.48 -17.05 -40.75
N SER A 228 -10.52 -16.80 -42.05
CA SER A 228 -10.41 -17.84 -43.08
C SER A 228 -8.99 -18.41 -43.08
N ILE A 229 -8.83 -19.68 -42.73
CA ILE A 229 -7.57 -20.41 -42.94
C ILE A 229 -7.35 -20.51 -44.46
N PRO A 230 -6.26 -19.96 -45.03
CA PRO A 230 -5.90 -20.25 -46.40
C PRO A 230 -5.59 -21.74 -46.50
N ARG A 231 -6.48 -22.51 -47.14
CA ARG A 231 -6.16 -23.88 -47.56
C ARG A 231 -5.22 -23.76 -48.75
N ALA A 232 -3.94 -24.03 -48.52
CA ALA A 232 -3.02 -24.35 -49.59
C ALA A 232 -3.49 -25.69 -50.20
N ASP A 233 -4.03 -25.56 -51.39
CA ASP A 233 -4.13 -26.53 -52.47
C ASP A 233 -2.95 -27.51 -52.50
N LEU A 234 -3.20 -28.73 -52.03
CA LEU A 234 -2.36 -29.92 -52.20
C LEU A 234 -2.69 -30.63 -53.51
N THR A 235 -2.60 -29.92 -54.63
CA THR A 235 -2.72 -30.51 -55.97
C THR A 235 -1.74 -29.84 -56.92
N ASP A 236 -0.50 -30.31 -56.90
CA ASP A 236 0.13 -30.72 -58.16
C ASP A 236 1.14 -31.85 -57.87
N ARG A 237 0.96 -32.94 -58.62
CA ARG A 237 1.79 -34.15 -58.62
C ARG A 237 2.63 -34.13 -59.89
#